data_AF-A0A2G9ST17-F1
#
_entry.id   AF-A0A2G9ST17-F1
#
_cell.length_a   1.000
_cell.length_b   1.000
_cell.length_c   1.000
_cell.angle_alpha   90.00
_cell.angle_beta   90.00
_cell.angle_gamma   90.00
#
_symmetry.space_group_name_H-M   'P 1'
#
loop_
_entity.id
_entity.type
_entity.pdbx_description
1 polymer ?
#
loop_
_entity_poly.entity_id
_entity_poly.type
_entity_poly.pdbx_seq_one_letter_code
_entity_poly.pdbx_strand_id
1 'polypeptide(L)'
;MDTPLTSLPFLDRSQPPQPKSPIRVDFPTWHEAMLPNGLKIMVYEQHDTPVVSIRLYSHAGALYDGTHQKASMFAFALLMQGTRSRTAEQNCR
;
A
#
# COMPACT_ATOMS: atom_id res chain seq x y z
N MET A 1 -42.24 10.83 -36.78
CA MET A 1 -41.30 11.90 -37.22
C MET A 1 -40.01 11.60 -36.49
N ASP A 2 -39.25 10.65 -37.03
CA ASP A 2 -38.08 10.08 -36.37
C ASP A 2 -36.86 10.91 -36.77
N THR A 3 -36.37 11.72 -35.85
CA THR A 3 -35.10 12.44 -36.01
C THR A 3 -33.97 11.41 -36.16
N PRO A 4 -33.23 11.40 -37.28
CA PRO A 4 -32.17 10.42 -37.46
C PRO A 4 -31.03 10.72 -36.49
N LEU A 5 -30.59 9.69 -35.77
CA LEU A 5 -29.38 9.74 -34.96
C LEU A 5 -28.20 10.04 -35.89
N THR A 6 -27.60 11.23 -35.76
CA THR A 6 -26.37 11.59 -36.47
C THR A 6 -25.30 10.55 -36.15
N SER A 7 -24.94 9.72 -37.13
CA SER A 7 -23.82 8.81 -37.01
C SER A 7 -22.54 9.62 -36.83
N LEU A 8 -21.71 9.23 -35.86
CA LEU A 8 -20.39 9.83 -35.70
C LEU A 8 -19.60 9.71 -37.02
N PRO A 9 -18.76 10.69 -37.37
CA PRO A 9 -17.94 10.62 -38.57
C PRO A 9 -17.09 9.34 -38.55
N PHE A 10 -16.93 8.73 -39.73
CA PHE A 10 -16.07 7.56 -39.92
C PHE A 10 -14.65 7.85 -39.41
N LEU A 11 -14.21 7.11 -38.39
CA LEU A 11 -12.89 7.26 -37.80
C LEU A 11 -11.90 6.38 -38.56
N ASP A 12 -11.01 7.02 -39.33
CA ASP A 12 -9.92 6.33 -40.04
C ASP A 12 -8.95 5.69 -39.03
N ARG A 13 -8.80 4.36 -39.14
CA ARG A 13 -7.95 3.54 -38.26
C ARG A 13 -6.59 3.21 -38.88
N SER A 14 -6.27 3.78 -40.06
CA SER A 14 -4.98 3.58 -40.73
C SER A 14 -3.84 4.36 -40.06
N GLN A 15 -4.17 5.41 -39.32
CA GLN A 15 -3.20 6.22 -38.57
C GLN A 15 -3.47 6.15 -37.07
N PRO A 16 -2.42 6.00 -36.24
CA PRO A 16 -2.57 6.07 -34.80
C PRO A 16 -3.03 7.48 -34.39
N PRO A 17 -3.89 7.59 -33.36
CA PRO A 17 -4.29 8.89 -32.83
C PRO A 17 -3.05 9.63 -32.30
N GLN A 18 -3.04 10.95 -32.43
CA GLN A 18 -1.94 11.74 -31.87
C GLN A 18 -1.85 11.52 -30.36
N PRO A 19 -0.63 11.33 -29.80
CA PRO A 19 -0.45 11.20 -28.37
C PRO A 19 -1.01 12.43 -27.65
N LYS A 20 -1.81 12.19 -26.60
CA LYS A 20 -2.18 13.27 -25.68
C LYS A 20 -0.92 13.77 -24.98
N SER A 21 -0.92 15.05 -24.61
CA SER A 21 0.12 15.61 -23.75
C SER A 21 0.22 14.79 -22.45
N PRO A 22 1.44 14.56 -21.93
CA PRO A 22 1.59 13.86 -20.66
C PRO A 22 0.82 14.54 -19.55
N ILE A 23 0.08 13.76 -18.75
CA ILE A 23 -0.49 14.24 -17.51
C ILE A 23 0.64 14.24 -16.48
N ARG A 24 0.88 15.40 -15.85
CA ARG A 24 1.79 15.49 -14.72
C ARG A 24 1.06 14.97 -13.48
N VAL A 25 1.62 13.93 -12.86
CA VAL A 25 1.16 13.43 -11.58
C VAL A 25 2.10 13.99 -10.51
N ASP A 26 1.55 14.74 -9.58
CA ASP A 26 2.30 15.20 -8.42
C ASP A 26 2.25 14.12 -7.34
N PHE A 27 3.42 13.56 -7.04
CA PHE A 27 3.55 12.57 -5.98
C PHE A 27 3.70 13.27 -4.62
N PRO A 28 3.18 12.67 -3.54
CA PRO A 28 3.38 13.21 -2.20
C PRO A 28 4.87 13.21 -1.85
N THR A 29 5.25 14.17 -1.00
CA THR A 29 6.61 14.24 -0.45
C THR A 29 6.75 13.23 0.69
N TRP A 30 7.88 12.54 0.74
CA TRP A 30 8.20 11.55 1.77
C TRP A 30 9.20 12.15 2.77
N HIS A 31 9.00 11.91 4.05
CA HIS A 31 9.92 12.22 5.12
C HIS A 31 10.57 10.92 5.61
N GLU A 32 11.90 10.90 5.69
CA GLU A 32 12.65 9.76 6.18
C GLU A 32 13.47 10.13 7.43
N ALA A 33 13.54 9.22 8.38
CA ALA A 33 14.42 9.33 9.54
C ALA A 33 15.02 7.97 9.89
N MET A 34 16.28 7.96 10.32
CA MET A 34 16.93 6.79 10.91
C MET A 34 17.05 7.00 12.41
N LEU A 35 16.47 6.10 13.20
CA LEU A 35 16.62 6.13 14.65
C LEU A 35 18.02 5.64 15.08
N PRO A 36 18.51 5.98 16.28
CA PRO A 36 19.82 5.54 16.77
C PRO A 36 19.98 4.01 16.85
N ASN A 37 18.89 3.26 16.94
CA ASN A 37 18.87 1.80 16.94
C ASN A 37 18.83 1.17 15.53
N GLY A 38 18.89 1.98 14.47
CA GLY A 38 18.87 1.52 13.08
C GLY A 38 17.48 1.31 12.47
N LEU A 39 16.39 1.68 13.16
CA LEU A 39 15.06 1.62 12.58
C LEU A 39 14.84 2.79 11.60
N LYS A 40 14.53 2.46 10.34
CA LYS A 40 14.14 3.43 9.31
C LYS A 40 12.64 3.73 9.41
N ILE A 41 12.30 5.00 9.53
CA ILE A 41 10.92 5.50 9.50
C ILE A 41 10.72 6.26 8.19
N MET A 42 9.61 5.98 7.51
CA MET A 42 9.16 6.72 6.33
C MET A 42 7.73 7.18 6.56
N VAL A 43 7.46 8.46 6.31
CA VAL A 43 6.13 9.07 6.46
C VAL A 43 5.81 9.86 5.20
N TYR A 44 4.59 9.73 4.70
CA TYR A 44 4.01 10.66 3.75
C TYR A 44 2.66 11.09 4.29
N GLU A 45 2.28 12.33 4.03
CA GLU A 45 1.00 12.88 4.47
C GLU A 45 0.01 12.89 3.32
N GLN A 46 -1.23 12.48 3.61
CA GLN A 46 -2.35 12.55 2.69
C GLN A 46 -3.56 13.11 3.44
N HIS A 47 -3.96 14.34 3.14
CA HIS A 47 -4.99 15.07 3.89
C HIS A 47 -6.41 14.87 3.34
N ASP A 48 -6.61 13.89 2.45
CA ASP A 48 -7.92 13.56 1.87
C ASP A 48 -8.86 12.89 2.88
N THR A 49 -8.31 12.25 3.92
CA THR A 49 -9.07 11.55 4.97
C THR A 49 -8.40 11.69 6.33
N PRO A 50 -9.15 11.70 7.45
CA PRO A 50 -8.59 11.77 8.81
C PRO A 50 -8.13 10.38 9.30
N VAL A 51 -7.35 9.67 8.50
CA VAL A 51 -6.89 8.30 8.80
C VAL A 51 -5.38 8.26 8.86
N VAL A 52 -4.85 7.54 9.86
CA VAL A 52 -3.42 7.25 9.99
C VAL A 52 -3.21 5.75 9.81
N SER A 53 -2.35 5.35 8.87
CA SER A 53 -1.96 3.96 8.67
C SER A 53 -0.50 3.78 9.05
N ILE A 54 -0.23 2.85 9.95
CA ILE A 54 1.13 2.51 10.38
C ILE A 54 1.41 1.07 9.98
N ARG A 55 2.55 0.84 9.36
CA ARG A 55 3.01 -0.50 8.96
C ARG A 55 4.44 -0.70 9.44
N LEU A 56 4.70 -1.89 9.97
CA LEU A 56 6.04 -2.32 10.36
C LEU A 56 6.48 -3.45 9.43
N TYR A 57 7.66 -3.29 8.85
CA TYR A 57 8.29 -4.29 7.99
C TYR A 57 9.53 -4.84 8.71
N SER A 58 9.70 -6.16 8.65
CA SER A 58 10.85 -6.83 9.25
C SER A 58 11.42 -7.86 8.29
N HIS A 59 12.75 -8.00 8.27
CA HIS A 59 13.44 -9.07 7.57
C HIS A 59 13.29 -10.35 8.40
N ALA A 60 12.16 -11.03 8.21
CA ALA A 60 11.80 -12.26 8.91
C ALA A 60 10.97 -13.16 7.99
N GLY A 61 10.57 -14.34 8.48
CA GLY A 61 9.73 -15.29 7.74
C GLY A 61 10.39 -16.65 7.57
N ALA A 62 9.73 -17.53 6.82
CA ALA A 62 10.13 -18.94 6.69
C ALA A 62 11.54 -19.15 6.14
N LEU A 63 12.08 -18.18 5.38
CA LEU A 63 13.47 -18.20 4.93
C LEU A 63 14.47 -18.25 6.10
N TYR A 64 14.10 -17.71 7.26
CA TYR A 64 14.91 -17.62 8.46
C TYR A 64 14.58 -18.70 9.52
N ASP A 65 13.67 -19.65 9.22
CA ASP A 65 13.25 -20.68 10.18
C ASP A 65 14.32 -21.75 10.45
N GLY A 66 15.27 -21.95 9.52
CA GLY A 66 16.31 -22.97 9.64
C GLY A 66 15.73 -24.37 9.84
N THR A 67 16.13 -25.05 10.92
CA THR A 67 15.62 -26.38 11.29
C THR A 67 14.25 -26.34 11.98
N HIS A 68 13.78 -25.16 12.41
CA HIS A 68 12.51 -24.97 13.11
C HIS A 68 11.39 -24.61 12.15
N GLN A 69 11.00 -25.56 11.31
CA GLN A 69 9.98 -25.35 10.29
C GLN A 69 8.70 -24.71 10.88
N LYS A 70 8.21 -23.66 10.20
CA LYS A 70 6.98 -22.91 10.54
C LYS A 70 7.06 -22.08 11.83
N ALA A 71 8.24 -21.95 12.44
CA ALA A 71 8.41 -21.14 13.65
C ALA A 71 8.00 -19.68 13.41
N SER A 72 8.43 -19.07 12.30
CA SER A 72 8.01 -17.72 11.93
C SER A 72 6.51 -17.60 11.77
N MET A 73 5.86 -18.53 11.06
CA MET A 73 4.39 -18.52 10.88
C MET A 73 3.65 -18.59 12.21
N PHE A 74 4.09 -19.47 13.11
CA PHE A 74 3.52 -19.58 14.45
C PHE A 74 3.72 -18.28 15.24
N ALA A 75 4.93 -17.72 15.23
CA ALA A 75 5.21 -16.44 15.89
C ALA A 75 4.34 -15.29 15.33
N PHE A 76 4.18 -15.20 14.00
CA PHE A 76 3.32 -14.22 13.36
C PHE A 76 1.85 -14.38 13.77
N ALA A 77 1.34 -15.61 13.89
CA ALA A 77 -0.01 -15.88 14.36
C ALA A 77 -0.26 -15.43 15.81
N LEU A 78 0.80 -15.30 16.61
CA LEU A 78 0.72 -14.91 18.02
C LEU A 78 0.90 -13.41 18.26
N LEU A 79 1.23 -12.59 17.25
CA LEU A 79 1.55 -11.17 17.45
C LEU A 79 0.45 -10.37 18.16
N MET A 80 -0.82 -10.74 17.95
CA MET A 80 -1.98 -10.07 18.54
C MET A 80 -2.51 -10.73 19.81
N GLN A 81 -1.89 -11.84 20.27
CA GLN A 81 -2.38 -12.64 21.40
C GLN A 81 -2.00 -12.09 22.78
N GLY A 82 -1.67 -10.81 22.85
CA GLY A 82 -1.30 -10.10 24.07
C GLY A 82 0.17 -9.69 24.11
N THR A 83 0.51 -8.93 25.14
CA THR A 83 1.86 -8.47 25.46
C THR A 83 2.09 -8.65 26.97
N ARG A 84 3.26 -8.26 27.47
CA ARG A 84 3.52 -8.27 28.92
C ARG A 84 2.57 -7.38 29.73
N SER A 85 1.96 -6.38 29.11
CA SER A 85 1.12 -5.39 29.77
C SER A 85 -0.33 -5.36 29.29
N ARG A 86 -0.70 -6.16 28.28
CA ARG A 86 -2.05 -6.22 27.72
C ARG A 86 -2.45 -7.65 27.38
N THR A 87 -3.67 -8.07 27.71
CA THR A 87 -4.21 -9.37 27.30
C THR A 87 -4.64 -9.34 25.82
N ALA A 88 -4.91 -10.51 25.23
CA ALA A 88 -5.43 -10.60 23.86
C ALA A 88 -6.77 -9.87 23.71
N GLU A 89 -7.65 -9.95 24.71
CA GLU A 89 -8.96 -9.29 24.71
C GLU A 89 -8.84 -7.77 24.71
N GLN A 90 -7.81 -7.23 25.37
CA GLN A 90 -7.55 -5.79 25.41
C GLN A 90 -6.99 -5.25 24.08
N ASN A 91 -6.33 -6.08 23.27
CA ASN A 91 -5.80 -5.68 21.96
C ASN A 91 -6.86 -5.70 20.84
N CYS A 92 -7.98 -6.38 21.05
CA CYS A 92 -9.06 -6.51 20.06
C CYS A 92 -10.09 -5.37 20.14
N ARG A 93 -10.09 -4.62 21.25
CA ARG A 93 -10.89 -3.39 21.41
C ARG A 93 -10.18 -2.18 20.83
#